data_AF-A0A371MEY8-F1
#
_entry.id   AF-A0A371MEY8-F1
#
_cell.length_a   1.000
_cell.length_b   1.000
_cell.length_c   1.000
_cell.angle_alpha   90.00
_cell.angle_beta   90.00
_cell.angle_gamma   90.00
#
_symmetry.space_group_name_H-M   'P 1'
#
loop_
_entity.id
_entity.type
_entity.pdbx_description
1 polymer ?
#
loop_
_entity_poly.entity_id
_entity_poly.type
_entity_poly.pdbx_seq_one_letter_code
_entity_poly.pdbx_strand_id
1 'polypeptide(L)'
;MSLIESLPARPLEPQELTSLNRADAFELVVAVEDDSPARSLLFATEAWVKAAAYEDDAGWSVVETVELDEETERIDGLQACEEAILSFRDDGNEE
;
A
#
# COMPACT_ATOMS: atom_id res chain seq x y z
N MET A 1 -3.08 -13.28 10.21
CA MET A 1 -4.03 -12.27 9.73
C MET A 1 -3.26 -11.36 8.81
N SER A 2 -3.54 -11.49 7.52
CA SER A 2 -3.00 -10.66 6.47
C SER A 2 -3.63 -9.27 6.57
N LEU A 3 -2.81 -8.23 6.52
CA LEU A 3 -3.21 -6.81 6.56
C LEU A 3 -4.41 -6.50 5.64
N ILE A 4 -4.41 -7.08 4.44
CA ILE A 4 -5.46 -6.94 3.43
C ILE A 4 -6.82 -7.49 3.88
N GLU A 5 -6.87 -8.49 4.78
CA GLU A 5 -8.13 -9.06 5.28
C GLU A 5 -8.88 -8.08 6.21
N SER A 6 -8.18 -7.07 6.73
CA SER A 6 -8.76 -6.03 7.58
C SER A 6 -9.24 -4.80 6.79
N LEU A 7 -8.92 -4.73 5.49
CA LEU A 7 -9.35 -3.64 4.63
C LEU A 7 -10.79 -3.89 4.14
N PRO A 8 -11.60 -2.83 3.96
CA PRO A 8 -12.91 -2.97 3.39
C PRO A 8 -12.79 -3.42 1.92
N ALA A 9 -13.79 -4.13 1.40
CA ALA A 9 -13.85 -4.54 -0.02
C ALA A 9 -14.22 -3.36 -0.95
N ARG A 10 -13.57 -2.21 -0.74
CA ARG A 10 -13.67 -0.98 -1.54
C ARG A 10 -12.38 -0.15 -1.38
N PRO A 11 -12.10 0.77 -2.31
CA PRO A 11 -11.06 1.79 -2.15
C PRO A 11 -11.26 2.63 -0.87
N LEU A 12 -10.17 3.06 -0.25
CA LEU A 12 -10.23 3.79 1.03
C LEU A 12 -10.46 5.28 0.83
N GLU A 13 -11.32 5.85 1.67
CA GLU A 13 -11.49 7.29 1.72
C GLU A 13 -10.34 7.97 2.49
N PRO A 14 -10.01 9.24 2.19
CA PRO A 14 -8.93 9.97 2.87
C PRO A 14 -9.06 10.00 4.41
N GLN A 15 -10.30 10.03 4.91
CA GLN A 15 -10.60 9.97 6.34
C GLN A 15 -10.28 8.62 6.98
N GLU A 16 -10.44 7.52 6.23
CA GLU A 16 -10.12 6.17 6.69
C GLU A 16 -8.59 5.99 6.70
N LEU A 17 -7.89 6.52 5.69
CA LEU A 17 -6.42 6.55 5.67
C LEU A 17 -5.82 7.34 6.82
N THR A 18 -6.39 8.51 7.11
CA THR A 18 -5.98 9.31 8.26
C THR A 18 -6.20 8.54 9.56
N SER A 19 -7.29 7.77 9.65
CA SER A 19 -7.59 6.95 10.82
C SER A 19 -6.60 5.78 10.96
N LEU A 20 -6.16 5.17 9.86
CA LEU A 20 -5.12 4.13 9.85
C LEU A 20 -3.76 4.65 10.29
N ASN A 21 -3.34 5.84 9.86
CA ASN A 21 -2.10 6.47 10.35
C ASN A 21 -2.15 6.80 11.84
N ARG A 22 -3.34 6.99 12.40
CA ARG A 22 -3.51 7.22 13.84
C ARG A 22 -3.59 5.91 14.62
N ALA A 23 -3.80 4.78 13.96
CA ALA A 23 -3.73 3.49 14.60
C ALA A 23 -2.27 3.17 14.91
N ASP A 24 -1.99 2.69 16.13
CA ASP A 24 -0.64 2.31 16.61
C ASP A 24 -0.09 1.04 15.94
N ALA A 25 -0.62 0.69 14.76
CA ALA A 25 -0.26 -0.50 14.00
C ALA A 25 0.77 -0.23 12.90
N PHE A 26 0.89 1.03 12.46
CA PHE A 26 1.75 1.43 11.35
C PHE A 26 2.45 2.74 11.67
N GLU A 27 3.69 2.86 11.21
CA GLU A 27 4.45 4.11 11.30
C GLU A 27 3.97 5.11 10.25
N LEU A 28 3.55 4.61 9.09
CA LEU A 28 3.04 5.42 7.98
C LEU A 28 2.09 4.59 7.11
N VAL A 29 0.99 5.19 6.71
CA VAL A 29 0.10 4.67 5.65
C VAL A 29 -0.16 5.79 4.64
N VAL A 30 0.19 5.60 3.38
CA VAL A 30 0.01 6.67 2.38
C VAL A 30 -0.58 6.12 1.10
N ALA A 31 -1.41 6.91 0.43
CA ALA A 31 -1.91 6.60 -0.90
C ALA A 31 -0.83 6.96 -1.93
N VAL A 32 -0.63 6.10 -2.93
CA VAL A 32 0.28 6.41 -4.05
C VAL A 32 -0.34 7.46 -4.98
N GLU A 33 -1.67 7.48 -5.07
CA GLU A 33 -2.42 8.44 -5.86
C GLU A 33 -2.87 9.62 -4.99
N ASP A 34 -2.91 10.81 -5.59
CA ASP A 34 -3.52 12.00 -4.98
C ASP A 34 -5.06 12.01 -5.13
N ASP A 35 -5.60 11.14 -6.01
CA ASP A 35 -7.04 11.05 -6.28
C ASP A 35 -7.76 10.18 -5.24
N SER A 36 -8.96 10.61 -4.86
CA SER A 36 -9.80 9.92 -3.88
C SER A 36 -10.99 9.26 -4.56
N PRO A 37 -11.32 8.00 -4.24
CA PRO A 37 -10.76 7.19 -3.16
C PRO A 37 -9.46 6.45 -3.52
N ALA A 38 -8.60 6.22 -2.52
CA ALA A 38 -7.29 5.61 -2.71
C ALA A 38 -7.41 4.13 -3.08
N ARG A 39 -6.84 3.78 -4.24
CA ARG A 39 -6.80 2.41 -4.76
C ARG A 39 -5.45 1.75 -4.58
N SER A 40 -4.41 2.52 -4.29
CA SER A 40 -3.10 1.97 -3.95
C SER A 40 -2.51 2.59 -2.71
N LEU A 41 -1.97 1.74 -1.85
CA LEU A 41 -1.54 2.07 -0.51
C LEU A 41 -0.15 1.53 -0.23
N LEU A 42 0.65 2.34 0.44
CA LEU A 42 1.90 1.95 1.05
C LEU A 42 1.72 1.91 2.56
N PHE A 43 2.08 0.78 3.17
CA PHE A 43 2.09 0.58 4.61
C PHE A 43 3.53 0.42 5.05
N ALA A 44 3.98 1.23 5.99
CA ALA A 44 5.32 1.12 6.56
C ALA A 44 5.27 0.86 8.05
N THR A 45 6.19 0.01 8.49
CA THR A 45 6.48 -0.26 9.90
C THR A 45 7.98 -0.02 10.15
N GLU A 46 8.46 -0.40 11.33
CA GLU A 46 9.89 -0.45 11.62
C GLU A 46 10.63 -1.59 10.90
N ALA A 47 9.92 -2.64 10.50
CA ALA A 47 10.52 -3.87 9.98
C ALA A 47 10.24 -4.15 8.50
N TRP A 48 9.22 -3.50 7.91
CA TRP A 48 8.86 -3.73 6.52
C TRP A 48 8.05 -2.57 5.93
N VAL A 49 8.06 -2.49 4.61
CA VAL A 49 7.16 -1.69 3.78
C VAL A 49 6.36 -2.65 2.89
N LYS A 50 5.05 -2.40 2.73
CA LYS A 50 4.16 -3.18 1.87
C LYS A 50 3.37 -2.29 0.96
N ALA A 51 3.31 -2.70 -0.30
CA ALA A 51 2.40 -2.17 -1.29
C ALA A 51 1.12 -3.02 -1.36
N ALA A 52 -0.03 -2.35 -1.37
CA ALA A 52 -1.29 -2.98 -1.70
C ALA A 52 -2.01 -2.18 -2.80
N ALA A 53 -2.69 -2.91 -3.68
CA ALA A 53 -3.54 -2.34 -4.72
C ALA A 53 -4.93 -2.97 -4.65
N TYR A 54 -5.93 -2.17 -4.99
CA TYR A 54 -7.31 -2.58 -5.10
C TYR A 54 -7.68 -2.75 -6.57
N GLU A 55 -8.23 -3.91 -6.91
CA GLU A 55 -8.84 -4.22 -8.21
C GLU A 55 -10.34 -4.43 -8.02
N ASP A 56 -11.17 -3.90 -8.92
CA ASP A 56 -12.63 -4.01 -8.80
C ASP A 56 -13.14 -5.47 -8.84
N ASP A 57 -12.44 -6.38 -9.54
CA ASP A 57 -12.81 -7.80 -9.63
C ASP A 57 -12.18 -8.68 -8.53
N ALA A 58 -11.00 -8.32 -8.01
CA ALA A 58 -10.23 -9.16 -7.07
C ALA A 58 -10.16 -8.59 -5.64
N GLY A 59 -10.47 -7.31 -5.44
CA GLY A 59 -10.34 -6.62 -4.17
C GLY A 59 -8.90 -6.20 -3.86
N TRP A 60 -8.56 -6.14 -2.56
CA TRP A 60 -7.21 -5.76 -2.11
C TRP A 60 -6.22 -6.91 -2.23
N SER A 61 -5.12 -6.66 -2.92
CA SER A 61 -4.00 -7.59 -3.09
C SER A 61 -2.70 -6.93 -2.64
N VAL A 62 -1.81 -7.70 -2.02
CA VAL A 62 -0.43 -7.26 -1.75
C VAL A 62 0.35 -7.38 -3.04
N VAL A 63 0.90 -6.27 -3.51
CA VAL A 63 1.69 -6.20 -4.75
C VAL A 63 3.15 -6.47 -4.45
N GLU A 64 3.67 -5.86 -3.39
CA GLU A 64 5.08 -5.98 -3.02
C GLU A 64 5.27 -5.92 -1.49
N THR A 65 6.30 -6.59 -1.00
CA THR A 65 6.74 -6.52 0.40
C THR A 65 8.25 -6.42 0.45
N VAL A 66 8.74 -5.31 1.00
CA VAL A 66 10.17 -5.08 1.24
C VAL A 66 10.43 -5.11 2.74
N GLU A 67 11.33 -6.00 3.18
CA GLU A 67 11.82 -6.01 4.57
C GLU A 67 12.83 -4.88 4.79
N LEU A 68 12.80 -4.27 5.97
CA LEU A 68 13.71 -3.20 6.36
C LEU A 68 14.79 -3.77 7.27
N ASP A 69 16.03 -3.41 6.98
CA ASP A 69 17.22 -3.90 7.66
C ASP A 69 18.35 -2.85 7.58
N GLU A 70 19.57 -3.23 7.99
CA GLU A 70 20.71 -2.31 8.00
C GLU A 70 21.15 -1.88 6.59
N GLU A 71 20.78 -2.62 5.55
CA GLU A 71 21.11 -2.34 4.16
C GLU A 71 19.95 -1.63 3.44
N THR A 72 18.72 -1.91 3.87
CA THR A 72 17.48 -1.38 3.25
C THR A 72 16.82 -0.33 4.14
N GLU A 73 17.06 0.94 3.81
CA GLU A 73 16.40 2.06 4.48
C GLU A 73 14.91 2.13 4.11
N ARG A 74 14.09 2.70 5.01
CA ARG A 74 12.64 2.87 4.79
C ARG A 74 12.31 3.60 3.48
N ILE A 75 13.12 4.59 3.11
CA ILE A 75 12.91 5.35 1.87
C ILE A 75 13.08 4.43 0.66
N ASP A 76 14.08 3.56 0.67
CA ASP A 76 14.33 2.59 -0.41
C ASP A 76 13.15 1.61 -0.53
N GLY A 77 12.69 1.07 0.62
CA GLY A 77 11.50 0.20 0.64
C GLY A 77 10.22 0.88 0.17
N LEU A 78 10.04 2.18 0.46
CA LEU A 78 8.91 2.97 -0.06
C LEU A 78 8.99 3.14 -1.58
N GLN A 79 10.16 3.47 -2.11
CA GLN A 79 10.35 3.64 -3.56
C GLN A 79 10.15 2.32 -4.31
N ALA A 80 10.69 1.21 -3.82
CA ALA A 80 10.51 -0.10 -4.43
C ALA A 80 9.02 -0.51 -4.46
N CYS A 81 8.30 -0.29 -3.35
CA CYS A 81 6.88 -0.58 -3.28
C CYS A 81 6.03 0.35 -4.17
N GLU A 82 6.40 1.62 -4.30
CA GLU A 82 5.76 2.57 -5.21
C GLU A 82 5.93 2.13 -6.68
N GLU A 83 7.15 1.79 -7.08
CA GLU A 83 7.46 1.31 -8.44
C GLU A 83 6.68 0.04 -8.76
N ALA A 84 6.60 -0.91 -7.82
CA ALA A 84 5.83 -2.14 -8.00
C ALA A 84 4.33 -1.87 -8.21
N ILE A 85 3.75 -0.90 -7.50
CA ILE A 85 2.36 -0.47 -7.71
C ILE A 85 2.16 0.12 -9.10
N LEU A 86 3.07 0.99 -9.54
CA LEU A 86 2.99 1.62 -10.86
C LEU A 86 3.10 0.56 -11.96
N SER A 87 4.03 -0.39 -11.83
CA SER A 87 4.17 -1.51 -12.77
C SER A 87 2.93 -2.40 -12.79
N PHE A 88 2.36 -2.72 -11.63
CA PHE A 88 1.16 -3.54 -11.51
C PHE A 88 -0.04 -2.92 -12.24
N ARG A 89 -0.18 -1.60 -12.16
CA ARG A 89 -1.26 -0.85 -12.82
C ARG A 89 -1.05 -0.71 -14.32
N ASP A 90 0.19 -0.59 -14.76
CA ASP A 90 0.55 -0.51 -16.18
C ASP A 90 0.27 -1.85 -16.89
N ASP A 91 0.65 -2.97 -16.25
CA ASP A 91 0.39 -4.35 -16.73
C ASP A 91 -1.13 -4.63 -16.84
N GLY A 92 -1.91 -4.12 -15.88
CA GLY A 92 -3.39 -4.17 -15.93
C GLY A 92 -4.03 -3.26 -16.99
N ASN A 93 -3.27 -2.37 -17.63
CA ASN A 93 -3.74 -1.43 -18.66
C ASN A 93 -3.29 -1.84 -20.08
N GLU A 94 -2.57 -2.96 -20.25
CA GLU A 94 -2.26 -3.54 -21.55
C GLU A 94 -3.50 -4.28 -22.14
N GLU A 95 -4.50 -3.53 -22.59
CA GLU A 95 -5.60 -4.02 -23.46
C GLU A 95 -5.38 -3.70 -24.95
#